data_AF-A0A7C9E5A7-F1
#
_entry.id   AF-A0A7C9E5A7-F1
#
_cell.length_a   1.000
_cell.length_b   1.000
_cell.length_c   1.000
_cell.angle_alpha   90.00
_cell.angle_beta   90.00
_cell.angle_gamma   90.00
#
_symmetry.space_group_name_H-M   'P 1'
#
loop_
_entity.id
_entity.type
_entity.pdbx_description
1 polymer ?
#
loop_
_entity_poly.entity_id
_entity_poly.type
_entity_poly.pdbx_seq_one_letter_code
_entity_poly.pdbx_strand_id
1 'polypeptide(L)'
;RTTELNLWWRVQLSFLITSPLSLSSKKRAPMATLSFNPTNFRDQTTAISYKTISNFTPFSQPSKISCTTATSSLSFPLKTPLKRCRFELQSVSKSSVSSPLEEASETTVEDEEDDPSAELSYLDPDTEPESITEWELDFCSRPILDVRGKKIWELVVCDNSLALQYTKYFPNNVINSITLKNAIVAICDELGLPLPLKIRFFRSQLQTIITKACKELGIKPVPSKRCVSLLLWLEERYETIYTRHPGFQKGAKPLMLLDKAFPMDLPENLFGERWAFVQLPYSAVQEEVSSMEKTFAFGASLDLDLLGIEIDDKTLIPGLAVASSRAKPLAAWMNGLEVCSIEANTAKASLILSVGISTRYTYATYKKTPETTKEAEAWEAAKKACGGLHFLAIQEDLESDDCVGFWLLLDLPPPPV
;
A
#
# COMPACT_ATOMS: atom_id res chain seq x y z
N ARG A 1 17.81 -17.14 50.11
CA ARG A 1 18.45 -17.80 51.27
C ARG A 1 17.44 -18.84 51.77
N THR A 2 17.52 -20.12 51.35
CA THR A 2 18.37 -21.22 51.90
C THR A 2 17.79 -21.76 53.22
N THR A 3 17.63 -23.06 53.52
CA THR A 3 17.97 -24.38 52.88
C THR A 3 17.21 -25.48 53.69
N GLU A 4 16.95 -26.75 53.31
CA GLU A 4 17.23 -27.69 52.19
C GLU A 4 15.89 -28.27 51.65
N LEU A 5 15.69 -29.02 50.54
CA LEU A 5 16.43 -29.97 49.68
C LEU A 5 16.25 -31.50 49.98
N ASN A 6 15.81 -32.22 48.93
CA ASN A 6 15.94 -33.66 48.61
C ASN A 6 15.34 -34.77 49.50
N LEU A 7 14.60 -35.72 48.87
CA LEU A 7 15.02 -37.13 48.69
C LEU A 7 14.08 -37.95 47.76
N TRP A 8 14.63 -38.97 47.08
CA TRP A 8 13.98 -40.16 46.46
C TRP A 8 13.15 -39.97 45.16
N TRP A 9 13.28 -40.76 44.08
CA TRP A 9 14.22 -41.85 43.68
C TRP A 9 14.42 -41.86 42.13
N ARG A 10 15.35 -42.68 41.63
CA ARG A 10 15.59 -42.97 40.18
C ARG A 10 15.24 -44.44 39.85
N VAL A 11 15.41 -44.81 38.56
CA VAL A 11 15.64 -46.17 37.99
C VAL A 11 14.45 -46.84 37.28
N GLN A 12 14.24 -46.42 36.02
CA GLN A 12 14.57 -47.19 34.81
C GLN A 12 13.85 -48.54 34.52
N LEU A 13 13.16 -48.58 33.37
CA LEU A 13 13.35 -49.65 32.39
C LEU A 13 13.26 -49.08 30.96
N SER A 14 13.99 -49.67 30.02
CA SER A 14 14.04 -49.23 28.61
C SER A 14 13.76 -50.41 27.69
N PHE A 15 12.96 -50.21 26.64
CA PHE A 15 12.98 -51.05 25.44
C PHE A 15 12.68 -50.20 24.20
N LEU A 16 13.44 -50.46 23.14
CA LEU A 16 13.35 -49.76 21.85
C LEU A 16 12.47 -50.56 20.88
N ILE A 17 11.50 -49.91 20.23
CA ILE A 17 11.08 -50.25 18.86
C ILE A 17 11.01 -48.96 18.04
N THR A 18 11.39 -49.09 16.77
CA THR A 18 11.84 -48.05 15.83
C THR A 18 10.73 -47.34 15.02
N SER A 19 11.13 -46.22 14.39
CA SER A 19 10.54 -45.63 13.16
C SER A 19 9.34 -44.67 13.35
N PRO A 20 9.10 -43.72 12.42
CA PRO A 20 9.59 -42.35 12.63
C PRO A 20 8.49 -41.28 12.59
N LEU A 21 8.86 -40.00 12.80
CA LEU A 21 7.94 -38.87 12.80
C LEU A 21 7.22 -38.72 11.45
N SER A 22 5.89 -38.70 11.50
CA SER A 22 5.06 -38.19 10.40
C SER A 22 5.08 -36.66 10.42
N LEU A 23 5.39 -36.03 9.28
CA LEU A 23 5.30 -34.58 9.14
C LEU A 23 3.81 -34.19 9.05
N SER A 24 3.27 -33.57 10.10
CA SER A 24 1.85 -33.20 10.15
C SER A 24 1.58 -32.03 9.21
N SER A 25 1.14 -32.32 7.99
CA SER A 25 0.62 -31.32 7.06
C SER A 25 -0.66 -30.71 7.64
N LYS A 26 -0.58 -29.47 8.13
CA LYS A 26 -1.76 -28.61 8.27
C LYS A 26 -2.34 -28.44 6.86
N LYS A 27 -3.52 -29.00 6.60
CA LYS A 27 -4.31 -28.60 5.43
C LYS A 27 -4.66 -27.11 5.56
N ARG A 28 -4.48 -26.33 4.50
CA ARG A 28 -4.96 -24.94 4.46
C ARG A 28 -6.49 -24.91 4.37
N ALA A 29 -7.07 -23.74 4.53
CA ALA A 29 -8.49 -23.53 4.26
C ALA A 29 -8.72 -23.50 2.74
N PRO A 30 -9.61 -24.34 2.16
CA PRO A 30 -9.87 -24.33 0.73
C PRO A 30 -10.57 -23.03 0.31
N MET A 31 -10.24 -22.50 -0.87
CA MET A 31 -10.88 -21.31 -1.42
C MET A 31 -12.38 -21.56 -1.71
N ALA A 32 -13.25 -20.70 -1.20
CA ALA A 32 -14.67 -20.76 -1.47
C ALA A 32 -15.00 -20.13 -2.84
N THR A 33 -15.04 -20.95 -3.88
CA THR A 33 -15.38 -20.56 -5.27
C THR A 33 -16.88 -20.36 -5.47
N LEU A 34 -17.29 -19.21 -6.03
CA LEU A 34 -18.71 -18.89 -6.26
C LEU A 34 -19.22 -19.25 -7.68
N SER A 35 -18.41 -19.07 -8.73
CA SER A 35 -18.67 -19.63 -10.06
C SER A 35 -17.40 -19.73 -10.92
N PHE A 36 -17.43 -20.57 -11.95
CA PHE A 36 -16.33 -20.74 -12.91
C PHE A 36 -16.54 -19.89 -14.17
N ASN A 37 -15.62 -18.98 -14.45
CA ASN A 37 -15.67 -18.11 -15.63
C ASN A 37 -14.48 -18.36 -16.57
N PRO A 38 -14.72 -18.79 -17.84
CA PRO A 38 -13.67 -18.90 -18.84
C PRO A 38 -13.38 -17.52 -19.46
N THR A 39 -12.10 -17.23 -19.74
CA THR A 39 -11.70 -16.02 -20.46
C THR A 39 -12.05 -16.13 -21.94
N ASN A 40 -13.21 -15.58 -22.34
CA ASN A 40 -13.61 -15.51 -23.74
C ASN A 40 -12.86 -14.37 -24.44
N PHE A 41 -12.15 -14.69 -25.53
CA PHE A 41 -11.50 -13.72 -26.41
C PHE A 41 -12.10 -13.72 -27.81
N ARG A 42 -11.82 -12.64 -28.55
CA ARG A 42 -12.32 -12.37 -29.90
C ARG A 42 -11.13 -12.23 -30.84
N ASP A 43 -10.89 -13.23 -31.67
CA ASP A 43 -9.70 -13.32 -32.53
C ASP A 43 -9.51 -12.08 -33.42
N GLN A 44 -8.29 -11.51 -33.38
CA GLN A 44 -7.79 -10.54 -34.35
C GLN A 44 -6.34 -10.86 -34.73
N THR A 45 -6.12 -12.08 -35.23
CA THR A 45 -4.82 -12.58 -35.66
C THR A 45 -4.22 -11.74 -36.79
N THR A 46 -3.33 -10.80 -36.45
CA THR A 46 -2.60 -9.98 -37.44
C THR A 46 -1.12 -10.00 -37.12
N ALA A 47 -0.35 -10.84 -37.85
CA ALA A 47 1.06 -11.03 -37.59
C ALA A 47 1.90 -9.80 -37.98
N ILE A 48 2.75 -9.33 -37.05
CA ILE A 48 3.73 -8.27 -37.31
C ILE A 48 5.14 -8.79 -36.99
N SER A 49 6.07 -8.55 -37.91
CA SER A 49 7.44 -9.08 -37.87
C SER A 49 8.33 -8.32 -36.87
N TYR A 50 8.98 -9.07 -35.99
CA TYR A 50 10.04 -8.58 -35.10
C TYR A 50 11.35 -8.37 -35.87
N LYS A 51 11.99 -7.20 -35.66
CA LYS A 51 13.37 -6.92 -36.09
C LYS A 51 14.25 -6.64 -34.87
N THR A 52 15.14 -7.58 -34.58
CA THR A 52 16.21 -7.42 -33.60
C THR A 52 17.23 -6.38 -34.08
N ILE A 53 17.59 -5.43 -33.22
CA ILE A 53 18.80 -4.62 -33.38
C ILE A 53 19.58 -4.70 -32.06
N SER A 54 20.73 -5.37 -32.10
CA SER A 54 21.76 -5.28 -31.07
C SER A 54 22.51 -3.95 -31.20
N ASN A 55 23.09 -3.47 -30.09
CA ASN A 55 24.53 -3.20 -30.00
C ASN A 55 24.92 -2.74 -28.58
N PHE A 56 25.99 -3.35 -28.04
CA PHE A 56 26.66 -2.96 -26.81
C PHE A 56 28.09 -2.54 -27.14
N THR A 57 28.59 -1.45 -26.55
CA THR A 57 30.03 -1.23 -26.31
C THR A 57 30.22 -0.30 -25.09
N PRO A 58 31.32 -0.40 -24.30
CA PRO A 58 31.42 0.18 -22.96
C PRO A 58 32.51 1.29 -22.82
N PHE A 59 32.95 1.56 -21.58
CA PHE A 59 33.86 2.63 -21.09
C PHE A 59 33.20 4.00 -20.88
N SER A 60 33.61 4.85 -19.92
CA SER A 60 34.90 4.92 -19.20
C SER A 60 34.79 5.20 -17.67
N GLN A 61 35.92 5.49 -17.01
CA GLN A 61 36.14 5.42 -15.54
C GLN A 61 35.87 6.73 -14.75
N PRO A 62 35.77 6.67 -13.39
CA PRO A 62 35.30 7.80 -12.57
C PRO A 62 36.40 8.79 -12.12
N SER A 63 36.01 10.05 -11.94
CA SER A 63 36.83 11.11 -11.35
C SER A 63 36.53 11.30 -9.85
N LYS A 64 37.56 11.24 -9.01
CA LYS A 64 37.48 11.55 -7.57
C LYS A 64 37.52 13.07 -7.35
N ILE A 65 36.67 13.59 -6.48
CA ILE A 65 36.85 14.90 -5.82
C ILE A 65 36.59 14.72 -4.33
N SER A 66 37.39 15.38 -3.49
CA SER A 66 37.23 15.43 -2.04
C SER A 66 37.29 16.88 -1.59
N CYS A 67 36.46 17.30 -0.62
CA CYS A 67 36.94 18.14 0.48
C CYS A 67 35.94 18.29 1.64
N THR A 68 36.51 18.31 2.85
CA THR A 68 36.07 19.02 4.08
C THR A 68 34.60 19.14 4.46
N THR A 69 34.27 18.50 5.58
CA THR A 69 33.19 18.84 6.51
C THR A 69 33.27 20.27 7.06
N ALA A 70 32.12 20.87 7.35
CA ALA A 70 31.99 21.97 8.32
C ALA A 70 30.68 21.77 9.12
N THR A 71 30.79 21.53 10.43
CA THR A 71 29.65 21.27 11.33
C THR A 71 29.11 22.54 11.96
N SER A 72 27.80 22.77 11.86
CA SER A 72 27.07 23.74 12.69
C SER A 72 25.70 23.17 13.09
N SER A 73 25.64 22.53 14.26
CA SER A 73 24.42 21.95 14.81
C SER A 73 23.47 23.02 15.35
N LEU A 74 22.23 23.05 14.84
CA LEU A 74 21.11 23.78 15.43
C LEU A 74 19.97 22.77 15.67
N SER A 75 19.77 22.39 16.93
CA SER A 75 18.73 21.45 17.34
C SER A 75 17.38 22.15 17.46
N PHE A 76 16.41 21.75 16.64
CA PHE A 76 15.01 22.09 16.82
C PHE A 76 14.30 21.00 17.67
N PRO A 77 13.25 21.35 18.43
CA PRO A 77 12.56 20.38 19.30
C PRO A 77 11.75 19.39 18.46
N LEU A 78 11.97 18.09 18.72
CA LEU A 78 11.19 17.00 18.14
C LEU A 78 9.74 17.08 18.63
N LYS A 79 8.79 17.34 17.74
CA LYS A 79 7.35 17.29 18.07
C LYS A 79 6.85 15.84 18.14
N THR A 80 5.79 15.63 18.91
CA THR A 80 5.21 14.33 19.23
C THR A 80 4.61 13.64 17.99
N PRO A 81 4.84 12.32 17.81
CA PRO A 81 4.22 11.55 16.73
C PRO A 81 2.75 11.23 16.99
N LEU A 82 2.11 10.65 15.98
CA LEU A 82 0.71 10.23 15.95
C LEU A 82 0.22 9.60 17.28
N LYS A 83 -0.80 10.21 17.90
CA LYS A 83 -1.74 9.46 18.73
C LYS A 83 -2.52 8.52 17.81
N ARG A 84 -2.09 7.25 17.74
CA ARG A 84 -2.61 6.18 16.85
C ARG A 84 -4.14 6.24 16.66
N CYS A 85 -4.59 6.92 15.62
CA CYS A 85 -6.00 7.04 15.27
C CYS A 85 -6.51 5.72 14.71
N ARG A 86 -7.60 5.19 15.28
CA ARG A 86 -8.28 3.99 14.77
C ARG A 86 -9.08 4.31 13.52
N PHE A 87 -8.83 3.61 12.42
CA PHE A 87 -9.75 3.56 11.30
C PHE A 87 -10.82 2.50 11.55
N GLU A 88 -11.79 2.82 12.42
CA GLU A 88 -12.93 1.94 12.70
C GLU A 88 -13.86 1.86 11.47
N LEU A 89 -13.81 0.73 10.76
CA LEU A 89 -14.68 0.46 9.62
C LEU A 89 -16.15 0.40 10.08
N GLN A 90 -16.97 1.33 9.58
CA GLN A 90 -18.32 1.60 10.08
C GLN A 90 -19.25 0.37 10.06
N SER A 91 -19.40 -0.27 11.22
CA SER A 91 -20.43 -1.29 11.46
C SER A 91 -21.69 -0.68 12.11
N VAL A 92 -22.85 -1.30 11.90
CA VAL A 92 -24.15 -0.62 12.09
C VAL A 92 -24.65 -0.67 13.55
N SER A 93 -25.15 0.48 14.01
CA SER A 93 -25.48 0.80 15.40
C SER A 93 -26.51 -0.11 16.09
N LYS A 94 -26.37 -0.25 17.42
CA LYS A 94 -27.49 -0.51 18.34
C LYS A 94 -27.44 0.44 19.55
N SER A 95 -28.59 0.94 19.95
CA SER A 95 -28.80 1.89 21.06
C SER A 95 -28.97 1.18 22.40
N SER A 96 -28.48 1.75 23.52
CA SER A 96 -29.32 2.19 24.66
C SER A 96 -28.57 2.62 25.95
N VAL A 97 -28.85 3.85 26.42
CA VAL A 97 -29.11 4.25 27.84
C VAL A 97 -27.98 4.20 28.91
N SER A 98 -27.47 5.39 29.26
CA SER A 98 -27.08 6.01 30.59
C SER A 98 -27.26 5.25 31.93
N SER A 99 -26.60 5.53 33.08
CA SER A 99 -25.47 6.39 33.58
C SER A 99 -25.45 6.32 35.14
N PRO A 100 -24.67 7.10 35.96
CA PRO A 100 -23.26 7.57 35.97
C PRO A 100 -22.51 7.22 37.33
N LEU A 101 -21.47 8.00 37.73
CA LEU A 101 -20.71 8.04 39.02
C LEU A 101 -19.57 7.00 39.18
N GLU A 102 -18.38 7.28 39.77
CA GLU A 102 -17.82 8.47 40.47
C GLU A 102 -16.40 8.90 39.96
N GLU A 103 -15.86 9.95 40.60
CA GLU A 103 -14.64 10.74 40.42
C GLU A 103 -13.28 9.98 40.34
N ALA A 104 -12.33 10.52 39.57
CA ALA A 104 -10.91 10.66 39.97
C ALA A 104 -10.11 11.60 39.04
N SER A 105 -9.19 12.37 39.63
CA SER A 105 -8.10 13.14 38.98
C SER A 105 -8.45 14.07 37.81
N GLU A 106 -8.63 15.36 38.12
CA GLU A 106 -8.29 16.44 37.17
C GLU A 106 -6.78 16.44 36.90
N THR A 107 -6.34 15.75 35.86
CA THR A 107 -5.08 16.08 35.21
C THR A 107 -5.36 17.26 34.30
N THR A 108 -4.78 18.43 34.61
CA THR A 108 -4.78 19.56 33.67
C THR A 108 -4.01 19.16 32.43
N VAL A 109 -4.74 18.78 31.38
CA VAL A 109 -4.18 18.71 30.04
C VAL A 109 -3.89 20.15 29.65
N GLU A 110 -2.62 20.52 29.57
CA GLU A 110 -2.24 21.76 28.93
C GLU A 110 -2.58 21.58 27.45
N ASP A 111 -3.60 22.31 26.98
CA ASP A 111 -3.94 22.40 25.56
C ASP A 111 -2.79 23.14 24.85
N GLU A 112 -1.73 22.40 24.49
CA GLU A 112 -0.75 22.88 23.51
C GLU A 112 -1.52 23.23 22.24
N GLU A 113 -1.60 24.53 21.91
CA GLU A 113 -2.24 24.99 20.69
C GLU A 113 -1.48 24.43 19.47
N ASP A 114 -2.01 23.33 18.95
CA ASP A 114 -1.44 22.54 17.86
C ASP A 114 -1.49 23.33 16.55
N ASP A 115 -0.48 24.19 16.35
CA ASP A 115 -0.37 25.13 15.23
C ASP A 115 -0.54 24.39 13.89
N PRO A 116 -1.65 24.60 13.16
CA PRO A 116 -1.91 23.90 11.90
C PRO A 116 -0.97 24.37 10.76
N SER A 117 -0.16 25.40 11.02
CA SER A 117 0.91 25.89 10.15
C SER A 117 2.23 25.12 10.34
N ALA A 118 2.34 24.28 11.37
CA ALA A 118 3.57 23.58 11.71
C ALA A 118 3.99 22.57 10.65
N GLU A 119 5.28 22.60 10.32
CA GLU A 119 5.96 21.56 9.53
C GLU A 119 6.33 20.39 10.46
N LEU A 120 6.09 19.16 10.02
CA LEU A 120 6.48 17.96 10.76
C LEU A 120 7.82 17.43 10.25
N SER A 121 8.69 17.04 11.16
CA SER A 121 9.92 16.31 10.86
C SER A 121 10.09 15.22 11.92
N TYR A 122 9.76 13.99 11.55
CA TYR A 122 9.74 12.84 12.45
C TYR A 122 10.39 11.62 11.78
N LEU A 123 11.23 10.95 12.57
CA LEU A 123 11.77 9.63 12.33
C LEU A 123 11.63 8.84 13.64
N ASP A 124 11.10 7.63 13.55
CA ASP A 124 10.98 6.71 14.69
C ASP A 124 12.39 6.32 15.22
N PRO A 125 12.70 6.59 16.50
CA PRO A 125 14.02 6.29 17.06
C PRO A 125 14.35 4.79 17.15
N ASP A 126 13.35 3.90 17.10
CA ASP A 126 13.55 2.45 17.10
C ASP A 126 13.74 1.88 15.66
N THR A 127 13.58 2.71 14.62
CA THR A 127 13.77 2.31 13.20
C THR A 127 15.17 2.64 12.68
N GLU A 128 15.87 1.64 12.14
CA GLU A 128 17.20 1.82 11.52
C GLU A 128 17.11 2.68 10.24
N PRO A 129 17.85 3.81 10.12
CA PRO A 129 17.83 4.68 8.95
C PRO A 129 18.06 4.00 7.59
N GLU A 130 18.89 2.95 7.55
CA GLU A 130 19.20 2.20 6.32
C GLU A 130 18.06 1.27 5.87
N SER A 131 17.06 0.99 6.73
CA SER A 131 15.90 0.17 6.36
C SER A 131 14.89 0.91 5.47
N ILE A 132 14.82 2.24 5.59
CA ILE A 132 13.80 3.09 4.93
C ILE A 132 14.19 3.38 3.46
N THR A 133 14.19 2.31 2.66
CA THR A 133 14.62 2.30 1.25
C THR A 133 13.54 2.69 0.25
N GLU A 134 12.28 2.79 0.68
CA GLU A 134 11.12 3.14 -0.15
C GLU A 134 10.33 4.28 0.52
N TRP A 135 10.13 5.40 -0.17
CA TRP A 135 9.24 6.47 0.31
C TRP A 135 7.99 6.59 -0.56
N GLU A 136 6.92 7.13 0.02
CA GLU A 136 5.71 7.61 -0.65
C GLU A 136 5.72 9.15 -0.58
N LEU A 137 5.44 9.83 -1.70
CA LEU A 137 5.57 11.30 -1.82
C LEU A 137 4.36 11.95 -2.50
N ASP A 138 3.82 12.98 -1.86
CA ASP A 138 2.93 13.97 -2.47
C ASP A 138 3.57 15.37 -2.46
N PHE A 139 3.36 16.15 -3.52
CA PHE A 139 3.84 17.53 -3.62
C PHE A 139 2.79 18.38 -4.35
N CYS A 140 1.82 18.91 -3.61
CA CYS A 140 0.60 19.51 -4.18
C CYS A 140 0.14 20.76 -3.43
N SER A 141 -0.63 21.61 -4.11
CA SER A 141 -1.40 22.69 -3.49
C SER A 141 -2.47 22.13 -2.55
N ARG A 142 -2.52 22.63 -1.31
CA ARG A 142 -3.56 22.31 -0.32
C ARG A 142 -4.79 23.22 -0.48
N PRO A 143 -5.95 22.89 0.13
CA PRO A 143 -7.13 23.76 0.18
C PRO A 143 -6.93 24.97 1.12
N ILE A 144 -5.77 25.62 1.04
CA ILE A 144 -5.28 26.65 1.96
C ILE A 144 -4.75 27.84 1.15
N LEU A 145 -5.09 29.05 1.60
CA LEU A 145 -4.47 30.30 1.13
C LEU A 145 -3.46 30.87 2.13
N ASP A 146 -2.43 31.53 1.59
CA ASP A 146 -1.57 32.44 2.34
C ASP A 146 -2.28 33.77 2.63
N VAL A 147 -1.65 34.62 3.46
CA VAL A 147 -2.14 35.97 3.80
C VAL A 147 -2.25 36.94 2.61
N ARG A 148 -1.89 36.51 1.39
CA ARG A 148 -1.92 37.26 0.13
C ARG A 148 -2.96 36.68 -0.86
N GLY A 149 -3.76 35.72 -0.43
CA GLY A 149 -4.77 35.04 -1.23
C GLY A 149 -4.20 34.12 -2.32
N LYS A 150 -3.01 33.54 -2.11
CA LYS A 150 -2.35 32.58 -3.01
C LYS A 150 -2.34 31.19 -2.38
N LYS A 151 -2.41 30.14 -3.21
CA LYS A 151 -2.41 28.76 -2.76
C LYS A 151 -1.09 28.40 -2.07
N ILE A 152 -1.17 27.78 -0.91
CA ILE A 152 -0.02 27.11 -0.29
C ILE A 152 0.12 25.71 -0.90
N TRP A 153 1.36 25.32 -1.19
CA TRP A 153 1.74 23.96 -1.55
C TRP A 153 2.39 23.28 -0.37
N GLU A 154 2.34 21.97 -0.34
CA GLU A 154 2.98 21.16 0.69
C GLU A 154 3.66 19.96 0.03
N LEU A 155 4.88 19.65 0.49
CA LEU A 155 5.52 18.35 0.35
C LEU A 155 5.12 17.50 1.54
N VAL A 156 4.61 16.30 1.29
CA VAL A 156 4.33 15.29 2.32
C VAL A 156 5.05 14.01 1.90
N VAL A 157 5.88 13.48 2.80
CA VAL A 157 6.71 12.29 2.59
C VAL A 157 6.56 11.37 3.79
N CYS A 158 6.32 10.10 3.53
CA CYS A 158 6.42 9.04 4.52
C CYS A 158 7.00 7.77 3.91
N ASP A 159 7.24 6.75 4.72
CA ASP A 159 7.49 5.39 4.26
C ASP A 159 6.20 4.53 4.37
N ASN A 160 6.29 3.22 4.16
CA ASN A 160 5.13 2.33 4.28
C ASN A 160 4.69 2.06 5.74
N SER A 161 5.59 2.14 6.72
CA SER A 161 5.30 1.93 8.15
C SER A 161 4.88 3.19 8.92
N LEU A 162 5.03 4.38 8.31
CA LEU A 162 4.93 5.70 8.96
C LEU A 162 6.00 5.95 10.04
N ALA A 163 7.09 5.18 10.06
CA ALA A 163 8.29 5.47 10.82
C ALA A 163 8.98 6.76 10.35
N LEU A 164 8.93 7.06 9.05
CA LEU A 164 9.27 8.38 8.49
C LEU A 164 7.99 9.18 8.27
N GLN A 165 7.94 10.39 8.81
CA GLN A 165 6.88 11.38 8.52
C GLN A 165 7.49 12.78 8.40
N TYR A 166 7.44 13.37 7.20
CA TYR A 166 7.94 14.72 6.92
C TYR A 166 6.93 15.56 6.15
N THR A 167 6.70 16.80 6.58
CA THR A 167 5.89 17.78 5.84
C THR A 167 6.59 19.14 5.75
N LYS A 168 6.44 19.83 4.62
CA LYS A 168 7.02 21.16 4.40
C LYS A 168 6.17 22.01 3.46
N TYR A 169 5.90 23.25 3.84
CA TYR A 169 5.07 24.18 3.08
C TYR A 169 5.91 25.02 2.10
N PHE A 170 5.32 25.34 0.94
CA PHE A 170 5.96 26.07 -0.14
C PHE A 170 5.00 27.11 -0.76
N PRO A 171 5.47 28.33 -1.08
CA PRO A 171 4.67 29.29 -1.83
C PRO A 171 4.58 28.89 -3.31
N ASN A 172 3.42 29.15 -3.94
CA ASN A 172 3.10 28.74 -5.32
C ASN A 172 4.14 29.15 -6.40
N ASN A 173 4.99 30.16 -6.14
CA ASN A 173 5.99 30.63 -7.11
C ASN A 173 7.31 29.83 -7.13
N VAL A 174 7.57 28.92 -6.18
CA VAL A 174 8.81 28.12 -6.13
C VAL A 174 8.63 26.67 -6.59
N ILE A 175 7.46 26.27 -7.08
CA ILE A 175 7.12 24.88 -7.36
C ILE A 175 7.76 24.39 -8.66
N ASN A 176 8.85 23.63 -8.55
CA ASN A 176 9.58 23.04 -9.66
C ASN A 176 10.48 21.86 -9.20
N SER A 177 11.13 21.17 -10.13
CA SER A 177 11.94 19.97 -9.84
C SER A 177 13.20 20.23 -9.01
N ILE A 178 13.78 21.44 -9.08
CA ILE A 178 14.98 21.80 -8.31
C ILE A 178 14.60 22.00 -6.85
N THR A 179 13.49 22.70 -6.58
CA THR A 179 12.95 22.87 -5.23
C THR A 179 12.62 21.52 -4.59
N LEU A 180 11.93 20.63 -5.31
CA LEU A 180 11.62 19.29 -4.82
C LEU A 180 12.88 18.45 -4.57
N LYS A 181 13.87 18.50 -5.48
CA LYS A 181 15.16 17.82 -5.30
C LYS A 181 15.86 18.28 -4.02
N ASN A 182 15.96 19.59 -3.84
CA ASN A 182 16.63 20.18 -2.68
C ASN A 182 15.89 19.85 -1.38
N ALA A 183 14.55 19.74 -1.41
CA ALA A 183 13.76 19.29 -0.27
C ALA A 183 14.00 17.80 0.07
N ILE A 184 14.08 16.91 -0.93
CA ILE A 184 14.42 15.49 -0.71
C ILE A 184 15.81 15.35 -0.06
N VAL A 185 16.80 16.13 -0.52
CA VAL A 185 18.13 16.16 0.10
C VAL A 185 18.08 16.71 1.53
N ALA A 186 17.30 17.78 1.78
CA ALA A 186 17.14 18.32 3.12
C ALA A 186 16.54 17.30 4.11
N ILE A 187 15.57 16.47 3.69
CA ILE A 187 15.04 15.37 4.53
C ILE A 187 16.15 14.40 4.94
N CYS A 188 17.03 14.02 3.99
CA CYS A 188 18.18 13.16 4.27
C CYS A 188 19.18 13.81 5.24
N ASP A 189 19.54 15.09 5.02
CA ASP A 189 20.48 15.83 5.85
C ASP A 189 19.92 16.13 7.26
N GLU A 190 18.60 16.33 7.39
CA GLU A 190 17.90 16.71 8.62
C GLU A 190 17.61 15.50 9.53
N LEU A 191 17.18 14.37 8.95
CA LEU A 191 16.85 13.14 9.69
C LEU A 191 17.97 12.09 9.68
N GLY A 192 19.11 12.36 9.02
CA GLY A 192 20.24 11.43 8.93
C GLY A 192 19.97 10.20 8.04
N LEU A 193 18.98 10.29 7.14
CA LEU A 193 18.56 9.19 6.27
C LEU A 193 19.42 9.09 5.00
N PRO A 194 19.66 7.88 4.46
CA PRO A 194 20.18 7.73 3.10
C PRO A 194 19.13 8.18 2.06
N LEU A 195 19.58 8.44 0.82
CA LEU A 195 18.67 8.64 -0.30
C LEU A 195 17.91 7.33 -0.58
N PRO A 196 16.57 7.35 -0.70
CA PRO A 196 15.78 6.13 -0.91
C PRO A 196 16.06 5.52 -2.29
N LEU A 197 15.96 4.20 -2.39
CA LEU A 197 16.13 3.49 -3.66
C LEU A 197 15.00 3.82 -4.64
N LYS A 198 13.79 4.08 -4.13
CA LYS A 198 12.64 4.51 -4.95
C LYS A 198 11.66 5.40 -4.19
N ILE A 199 10.95 6.24 -4.94
CA ILE A 199 9.85 7.09 -4.45
C ILE A 199 8.58 6.74 -5.22
N ARG A 200 7.51 6.34 -4.51
CA ARG A 200 6.15 6.20 -5.04
C ARG A 200 5.42 7.54 -5.02
N PHE A 201 4.53 7.78 -5.99
CA PHE A 201 3.64 8.95 -6.01
C PHE A 201 2.38 8.69 -6.84
N PHE A 202 1.26 9.30 -6.46
CA PHE A 202 -0.07 9.01 -7.04
C PHE A 202 -0.70 10.13 -7.89
N ARG A 203 -0.14 11.35 -7.92
CA ARG A 203 -0.65 12.46 -8.78
C ARG A 203 0.00 12.48 -10.16
N SER A 204 -0.76 12.17 -11.21
CA SER A 204 -0.30 12.14 -12.62
C SER A 204 0.27 13.48 -13.07
N GLN A 205 -0.33 14.58 -12.60
CA GLN A 205 0.01 15.95 -12.96
C GLN A 205 1.40 16.38 -12.43
N LEU A 206 1.90 15.72 -11.39
CA LEU A 206 3.24 15.96 -10.81
C LEU A 206 4.35 15.10 -11.42
N GLN A 207 4.01 14.11 -12.25
CA GLN A 207 4.94 13.09 -12.75
C GLN A 207 6.22 13.70 -13.34
N THR A 208 6.12 14.79 -14.13
CA THR A 208 7.28 15.47 -14.74
C THR A 208 8.21 16.10 -13.70
N ILE A 209 7.66 16.69 -12.63
CA ILE A 209 8.43 17.35 -11.57
C ILE A 209 9.14 16.30 -10.71
N ILE A 210 8.40 15.29 -10.23
CA ILE A 210 8.93 14.22 -9.38
C ILE A 210 9.96 13.37 -10.16
N THR A 211 9.63 12.93 -11.38
CA THR A 211 10.54 12.12 -12.22
C THR A 211 11.86 12.83 -12.49
N LYS A 212 11.85 14.16 -12.68
CA LYS A 212 13.08 14.92 -12.90
C LYS A 212 13.89 15.06 -11.60
N ALA A 213 13.25 15.37 -10.47
CA ALA A 213 13.91 15.47 -9.18
C ALA A 213 14.59 14.13 -8.78
N CYS A 214 13.86 13.01 -8.87
CA CYS A 214 14.40 11.69 -8.58
C CYS A 214 15.59 11.32 -9.47
N LYS A 215 15.50 11.56 -10.79
CA LYS A 215 16.58 11.26 -11.75
C LYS A 215 17.86 12.06 -11.49
N GLU A 216 17.77 13.30 -11.02
CA GLU A 216 18.93 14.10 -10.63
C GLU A 216 19.61 13.59 -9.33
N LEU A 217 18.94 12.73 -8.56
CA LEU A 217 19.45 12.10 -7.33
C LEU A 217 19.77 10.60 -7.49
N GLY A 218 19.54 10.01 -8.67
CA GLY A 218 19.67 8.56 -8.91
C GLY A 218 18.53 7.70 -8.36
N ILE A 219 17.53 8.31 -7.70
CA ILE A 219 16.35 7.64 -7.13
C ILE A 219 15.44 7.13 -8.25
N LYS A 220 14.82 5.95 -8.09
CA LYS A 220 13.81 5.41 -9.03
C LYS A 220 12.42 6.04 -8.76
N PRO A 221 11.85 6.85 -9.67
CA PRO A 221 10.47 7.32 -9.54
C PRO A 221 9.47 6.21 -9.94
N VAL A 222 8.42 6.01 -9.13
CA VAL A 222 7.41 4.96 -9.32
C VAL A 222 5.98 5.55 -9.29
N PRO A 223 5.36 5.81 -10.45
CA PRO A 223 3.98 6.32 -10.51
C PRO A 223 2.98 5.21 -10.14
N SER A 224 2.39 5.28 -8.94
CA SER A 224 1.58 4.20 -8.35
C SER A 224 0.47 4.72 -7.43
N LYS A 225 -0.70 4.06 -7.43
CA LYS A 225 -1.73 4.25 -6.39
C LYS A 225 -1.49 3.41 -5.14
N ARG A 226 -0.50 2.52 -5.11
CA ARG A 226 0.00 1.88 -3.87
C ARG A 226 0.83 2.88 -3.04
N CYS A 227 0.27 4.06 -2.80
CA CYS A 227 0.79 5.04 -1.83
C CYS A 227 -0.13 5.00 -0.61
N VAL A 228 -0.25 3.85 0.05
CA VAL A 228 -1.39 3.57 0.95
C VAL A 228 -1.26 4.35 2.25
N SER A 229 -0.07 4.35 2.84
CA SER A 229 0.23 5.04 4.10
C SER A 229 0.12 6.55 3.92
N LEU A 230 0.61 7.07 2.80
CA LEU A 230 0.45 8.47 2.40
C LEU A 230 -1.02 8.87 2.16
N LEU A 231 -1.82 7.99 1.55
CA LEU A 231 -3.24 8.29 1.28
C LEU A 231 -4.06 8.38 2.57
N LEU A 232 -3.89 7.45 3.51
CA LEU A 232 -4.54 7.52 4.83
C LEU A 232 -4.07 8.73 5.63
N TRP A 233 -2.77 9.03 5.61
CA TRP A 233 -2.22 10.18 6.33
C TRP A 233 -2.65 11.53 5.72
N LEU A 234 -2.88 11.60 4.40
CA LEU A 234 -3.48 12.79 3.77
C LEU A 234 -4.97 12.99 4.12
N GLU A 235 -5.71 11.91 4.36
CA GLU A 235 -7.09 11.96 4.90
C GLU A 235 -7.08 12.48 6.34
N GLU A 236 -6.24 11.91 7.20
CA GLU A 236 -6.09 12.37 8.60
C GLU A 236 -5.68 13.84 8.66
N ARG A 237 -4.62 14.24 7.94
CA ARG A 237 -4.14 15.63 7.91
C ARG A 237 -5.19 16.61 7.38
N TYR A 238 -6.16 16.17 6.57
CA TYR A 238 -7.27 17.03 6.19
C TYR A 238 -8.18 17.35 7.38
N GLU A 239 -8.63 16.33 8.12
CA GLU A 239 -9.51 16.52 9.27
C GLU A 239 -8.81 17.10 10.51
N THR A 240 -7.52 16.81 10.72
CA THR A 240 -6.76 17.30 11.91
C THR A 240 -6.05 18.63 11.68
N ILE A 241 -5.43 18.85 10.52
CA ILE A 241 -4.59 20.03 10.24
C ILE A 241 -5.29 21.00 9.29
N TYR A 242 -5.62 20.59 8.08
CA TYR A 242 -6.02 21.53 7.01
C TYR A 242 -7.36 22.21 7.31
N THR A 243 -8.35 21.51 7.90
CA THR A 243 -9.65 22.11 8.29
C THR A 243 -9.53 23.17 9.39
N ARG A 244 -8.51 23.07 10.25
CA ARG A 244 -8.23 23.99 11.36
C ARG A 244 -7.37 25.19 10.93
N HIS A 245 -6.62 25.06 9.84
CA HIS A 245 -5.72 26.10 9.36
C HIS A 245 -6.47 27.41 9.03
N PRO A 246 -6.04 28.59 9.49
CA PRO A 246 -6.81 29.84 9.37
C PRO A 246 -7.06 30.29 7.92
N GLY A 247 -6.21 29.85 6.98
CA GLY A 247 -6.38 30.05 5.53
C GLY A 247 -7.24 29.02 4.79
N PHE A 248 -7.93 28.11 5.50
CA PHE A 248 -8.67 26.98 4.89
C PHE A 248 -9.86 27.41 4.02
N GLN A 249 -10.00 26.78 2.86
CA GLN A 249 -11.12 26.95 1.94
C GLN A 249 -12.09 25.78 2.02
N LYS A 250 -13.08 25.87 2.93
CA LYS A 250 -14.17 24.89 3.01
C LYS A 250 -14.91 24.77 1.67
N GLY A 251 -14.88 23.57 1.08
CA GLY A 251 -15.49 23.30 -0.22
C GLY A 251 -14.62 23.67 -1.44
N ALA A 252 -13.33 23.98 -1.26
CA ALA A 252 -12.39 23.97 -2.38
C ALA A 252 -12.38 22.59 -3.05
N LYS A 253 -12.35 22.57 -4.38
CA LYS A 253 -12.26 21.32 -5.15
C LYS A 253 -10.81 20.86 -5.20
N PRO A 254 -10.51 19.56 -4.99
CA PRO A 254 -9.21 18.98 -5.27
C PRO A 254 -8.76 19.35 -6.69
N LEU A 255 -7.57 19.95 -6.78
CA LEU A 255 -7.09 20.58 -8.02
C LEU A 255 -6.47 19.57 -8.99
N MET A 256 -6.16 18.38 -8.48
CA MET A 256 -5.49 17.29 -9.17
C MET A 256 -6.27 16.00 -8.95
N LEU A 257 -7.46 15.96 -9.55
CA LEU A 257 -8.31 14.77 -9.61
C LEU A 257 -7.53 13.58 -10.19
N LEU A 258 -7.73 12.39 -9.62
CA LEU A 258 -7.16 11.17 -10.19
C LEU A 258 -7.91 10.78 -11.48
N ASP A 259 -7.19 10.77 -12.59
CA ASP A 259 -7.73 10.40 -13.91
C ASP A 259 -8.17 8.92 -13.93
N LYS A 260 -9.49 8.66 -13.88
CA LYS A 260 -10.04 7.31 -14.09
C LYS A 260 -10.11 7.00 -15.60
N ALA A 261 -8.94 6.78 -16.20
CA ALA A 261 -8.77 6.51 -17.62
C ALA A 261 -9.63 5.34 -18.15
N PHE A 262 -9.90 5.34 -19.45
CA PHE A 262 -10.61 4.24 -20.11
C PHE A 262 -9.78 2.93 -20.06
N PRO A 263 -10.38 1.78 -19.73
CA PRO A 263 -9.69 0.51 -19.79
C PRO A 263 -9.24 0.17 -21.21
N MET A 264 -7.98 -0.24 -21.34
CA MET A 264 -7.36 -0.74 -22.56
C MET A 264 -7.45 -2.28 -22.62
N ASP A 265 -7.05 -2.88 -23.73
CA ASP A 265 -6.88 -4.34 -23.81
C ASP A 265 -5.64 -4.78 -23.02
N LEU A 266 -5.73 -5.91 -22.32
CA LEU A 266 -4.63 -6.45 -21.52
C LEU A 266 -3.57 -7.13 -22.43
N PRO A 267 -2.26 -6.92 -22.19
CA PRO A 267 -1.19 -7.66 -22.86
C PRO A 267 -1.31 -9.19 -22.74
N GLU A 268 -1.06 -9.91 -23.83
CA GLU A 268 -1.28 -11.37 -23.95
C GLU A 268 -0.60 -12.22 -22.86
N ASN A 269 0.56 -11.78 -22.38
CA ASN A 269 1.32 -12.46 -21.34
C ASN A 269 0.63 -12.44 -19.96
N LEU A 270 -0.28 -11.48 -19.72
CA LEU A 270 -0.94 -11.25 -18.43
C LEU A 270 -2.31 -11.95 -18.28
N PHE A 271 -2.79 -12.69 -19.29
CA PHE A 271 -3.98 -13.51 -19.15
C PHE A 271 -3.74 -14.77 -18.33
N GLY A 272 -4.71 -15.11 -17.47
CA GLY A 272 -4.96 -16.48 -17.02
C GLY A 272 -5.95 -17.20 -17.96
N GLU A 273 -6.13 -18.51 -17.75
CA GLU A 273 -7.00 -19.35 -18.58
C GLU A 273 -8.43 -19.48 -18.02
N ARG A 274 -8.55 -19.40 -16.69
CA ARG A 274 -9.80 -19.44 -15.94
C ARG A 274 -9.71 -18.47 -14.76
N TRP A 275 -10.85 -17.95 -14.32
CA TRP A 275 -10.93 -17.20 -13.08
C TRP A 275 -12.25 -17.47 -12.34
N ALA A 276 -12.26 -17.15 -11.06
CA ALA A 276 -13.42 -17.21 -10.19
C ALA A 276 -13.40 -16.06 -9.19
N PHE A 277 -14.60 -15.58 -8.82
CA PHE A 277 -14.76 -14.82 -7.59
C PHE A 277 -14.67 -15.79 -6.40
N VAL A 278 -13.82 -15.44 -5.43
CA VAL A 278 -13.56 -16.22 -4.23
C VAL A 278 -13.68 -15.35 -2.99
N GLN A 279 -13.83 -15.98 -1.83
CA GLN A 279 -13.70 -15.33 -0.52
C GLN A 279 -12.81 -16.18 0.41
N LEU A 280 -12.01 -15.51 1.24
CA LEU A 280 -11.19 -16.13 2.28
C LEU A 280 -11.39 -15.37 3.61
N PRO A 281 -11.45 -16.07 4.77
CA PRO A 281 -11.31 -15.42 6.07
C PRO A 281 -10.01 -14.62 6.14
N TYR A 282 -10.03 -13.45 6.80
CA TYR A 282 -8.85 -12.60 6.93
C TYR A 282 -7.64 -13.34 7.53
N SER A 283 -7.87 -14.24 8.49
CA SER A 283 -6.86 -15.16 9.03
C SER A 283 -6.18 -16.04 7.97
N ALA A 284 -6.92 -16.53 6.97
CA ALA A 284 -6.34 -17.29 5.85
C ALA A 284 -5.58 -16.37 4.86
N VAL A 285 -6.03 -15.13 4.68
CA VAL A 285 -5.29 -14.12 3.91
C VAL A 285 -3.95 -13.78 4.59
N GLN A 286 -3.93 -13.67 5.92
CA GLN A 286 -2.70 -13.49 6.70
C GLN A 286 -1.78 -14.71 6.61
N GLU A 287 -2.30 -15.94 6.61
CA GLU A 287 -1.50 -17.16 6.40
C GLU A 287 -0.86 -17.18 4.99
N GLU A 288 -1.59 -16.83 3.93
CA GLU A 288 -1.04 -16.76 2.56
C GLU A 288 0.02 -15.65 2.40
N VAL A 289 -0.24 -14.45 2.91
CA VAL A 289 0.77 -13.36 2.93
C VAL A 289 2.02 -13.78 3.71
N SER A 290 1.84 -14.38 4.89
CA SER A 290 2.93 -14.94 5.70
C SER A 290 3.64 -16.12 5.04
N SER A 291 3.02 -16.80 4.08
CA SER A 291 3.59 -17.92 3.33
C SER A 291 4.41 -17.41 2.13
N MET A 292 3.90 -16.40 1.42
CA MET A 292 4.56 -15.73 0.29
C MET A 292 5.98 -15.25 0.65
N GLU A 293 6.11 -14.55 1.79
CA GLU A 293 7.39 -14.01 2.28
C GLU A 293 8.43 -15.10 2.58
N LYS A 294 7.97 -16.31 2.98
CA LYS A 294 8.83 -17.47 3.29
C LYS A 294 9.16 -18.33 2.07
N THR A 295 8.34 -18.27 1.03
CA THR A 295 8.44 -19.12 -0.18
C THR A 295 9.02 -18.40 -1.39
N PHE A 296 9.23 -17.08 -1.31
CA PHE A 296 9.58 -16.21 -2.44
C PHE A 296 8.56 -16.30 -3.60
N ALA A 297 7.28 -16.49 -3.25
CA ALA A 297 6.19 -16.32 -4.21
C ALA A 297 6.04 -14.85 -4.63
N PHE A 298 5.50 -14.62 -5.81
CA PHE A 298 5.29 -13.26 -6.34
C PHE A 298 4.10 -12.59 -5.65
N GLY A 299 4.13 -11.29 -5.45
CA GLY A 299 3.03 -10.65 -4.74
C GLY A 299 3.31 -9.26 -4.19
N ALA A 300 2.44 -8.84 -3.30
CA ALA A 300 2.60 -7.66 -2.46
C ALA A 300 1.76 -7.81 -1.19
N SER A 301 2.42 -7.72 -0.03
CA SER A 301 1.77 -7.63 1.28
C SER A 301 1.23 -6.21 1.52
N LEU A 302 0.48 -6.06 2.62
CA LEU A 302 0.04 -4.79 3.17
C LEU A 302 -0.14 -5.00 4.68
N ASP A 303 0.59 -4.25 5.50
CA ASP A 303 0.48 -4.33 6.95
C ASP A 303 -0.71 -3.48 7.42
N LEU A 304 -1.79 -4.12 7.83
CA LEU A 304 -3.01 -3.41 8.23
C LEU A 304 -2.92 -2.85 9.66
N ASP A 305 -2.06 -3.43 10.52
CA ASP A 305 -1.89 -3.02 11.91
C ASP A 305 -1.09 -1.70 11.99
N LEU A 306 -0.08 -1.53 11.14
CA LEU A 306 0.64 -0.27 10.95
C LEU A 306 -0.24 0.81 10.30
N LEU A 307 -1.13 0.44 9.38
CA LEU A 307 -2.12 1.35 8.78
C LEU A 307 -3.30 1.69 9.70
N GLY A 308 -3.41 1.07 10.88
CA GLY A 308 -4.50 1.30 11.85
C GLY A 308 -5.87 0.75 11.41
N ILE A 309 -5.90 -0.23 10.51
CA ILE A 309 -7.11 -0.85 9.96
C ILE A 309 -7.39 -2.17 10.70
N GLU A 310 -8.22 -2.12 11.74
CA GLU A 310 -8.63 -3.29 12.53
C GLU A 310 -9.65 -4.16 11.74
N ILE A 311 -9.40 -5.46 11.58
CA ILE A 311 -10.28 -6.44 10.89
C ILE A 311 -10.34 -7.76 11.68
N ASP A 312 -11.54 -8.34 11.87
CA ASP A 312 -11.72 -9.65 12.52
C ASP A 312 -11.26 -10.81 11.62
N ASP A 313 -10.54 -11.77 12.20
CA ASP A 313 -10.00 -12.99 11.57
C ASP A 313 -10.96 -13.77 10.66
N LYS A 314 -12.28 -13.69 10.90
CA LYS A 314 -13.34 -14.42 10.18
C LYS A 314 -14.00 -13.57 9.10
N THR A 315 -13.65 -12.28 8.99
CA THR A 315 -14.15 -11.38 7.94
C THR A 315 -13.80 -11.99 6.57
N LEU A 316 -14.80 -12.22 5.74
CA LEU A 316 -14.63 -12.84 4.42
C LEU A 316 -14.14 -11.79 3.41
N ILE A 317 -12.82 -11.70 3.27
CA ILE A 317 -12.17 -10.83 2.31
C ILE A 317 -12.44 -11.38 0.89
N PRO A 318 -12.98 -10.58 -0.03
CA PRO A 318 -13.21 -11.00 -1.41
C PRO A 318 -11.91 -10.97 -2.21
N GLY A 319 -11.80 -11.89 -3.16
CA GLY A 319 -10.66 -11.94 -4.07
C GLY A 319 -11.03 -12.42 -5.47
N LEU A 320 -10.06 -12.30 -6.36
CA LEU A 320 -10.08 -12.91 -7.69
C LEU A 320 -9.05 -14.04 -7.71
N ALA A 321 -9.51 -15.27 -7.86
CA ALA A 321 -8.65 -16.42 -8.12
C ALA A 321 -8.46 -16.60 -9.62
N VAL A 322 -7.22 -16.77 -10.07
CA VAL A 322 -6.85 -16.91 -11.48
C VAL A 322 -6.00 -18.17 -11.66
N ALA A 323 -6.46 -19.09 -12.51
CA ALA A 323 -5.74 -20.31 -12.84
C ALA A 323 -5.06 -20.23 -14.21
N SER A 324 -3.85 -20.78 -14.30
CA SER A 324 -3.16 -20.98 -15.58
C SER A 324 -2.09 -22.07 -15.49
N SER A 325 -2.00 -22.91 -16.53
CA SER A 325 -0.88 -23.80 -16.82
C SER A 325 0.51 -23.14 -16.79
N ARG A 326 0.56 -21.80 -16.90
CA ARG A 326 1.76 -20.96 -16.84
C ARG A 326 1.65 -19.89 -15.74
N ALA A 327 1.11 -20.27 -14.58
CA ALA A 327 0.95 -19.44 -13.39
C ALA A 327 2.25 -18.75 -12.94
N LYS A 328 3.39 -19.45 -12.92
CA LYS A 328 4.66 -18.86 -12.45
C LYS A 328 5.20 -17.74 -13.36
N PRO A 329 5.26 -17.90 -14.71
CA PRO A 329 5.49 -16.78 -15.62
C PRO A 329 4.45 -15.65 -15.50
N LEU A 330 3.16 -16.00 -15.39
CA LEU A 330 2.07 -15.02 -15.24
C LEU A 330 2.25 -14.15 -14.00
N ALA A 331 2.52 -14.78 -12.85
CA ALA A 331 2.76 -14.12 -11.58
C ALA A 331 4.05 -13.26 -11.60
N ALA A 332 5.12 -13.73 -12.24
CA ALA A 332 6.35 -12.96 -12.45
C ALA A 332 6.11 -11.69 -13.28
N TRP A 333 5.30 -11.77 -14.35
CA TRP A 333 4.93 -10.61 -15.14
C TRP A 333 3.99 -9.65 -14.38
N MET A 334 3.04 -10.19 -13.60
CA MET A 334 2.17 -9.40 -12.73
C MET A 334 2.96 -8.65 -11.65
N ASN A 335 4.02 -9.25 -11.11
CA ASN A 335 4.95 -8.62 -10.15
C ASN A 335 5.81 -7.50 -10.79
N GLY A 336 5.89 -7.43 -12.12
CA GLY A 336 6.48 -6.30 -12.85
C GLY A 336 5.56 -5.08 -12.92
N LEU A 337 4.32 -5.20 -12.43
CA LEU A 337 3.30 -4.15 -12.45
C LEU A 337 3.01 -3.66 -11.04
N GLU A 338 2.80 -2.36 -10.89
CA GLU A 338 2.24 -1.76 -9.67
C GLU A 338 0.73 -2.08 -9.59
N VAL A 339 0.35 -3.31 -9.27
CA VAL A 339 -1.06 -3.72 -9.17
C VAL A 339 -1.74 -3.01 -8.00
N CYS A 340 -2.78 -2.23 -8.30
CA CYS A 340 -3.45 -1.37 -7.33
C CYS A 340 -4.81 -1.91 -6.88
N SER A 341 -5.70 -2.23 -7.83
CA SER A 341 -7.04 -2.73 -7.50
C SER A 341 -7.72 -3.46 -8.67
N ILE A 342 -8.76 -4.24 -8.36
CA ILE A 342 -9.64 -4.92 -9.30
C ILE A 342 -11.07 -4.37 -9.15
N GLU A 343 -11.74 -4.10 -10.27
CA GLU A 343 -13.09 -3.51 -10.32
C GLU A 343 -14.00 -4.33 -11.26
N ALA A 344 -15.14 -4.83 -10.77
CA ALA A 344 -16.11 -5.60 -11.53
C ALA A 344 -17.13 -4.69 -12.25
N ASN A 345 -16.93 -4.48 -13.55
CA ASN A 345 -17.79 -3.63 -14.38
C ASN A 345 -19.04 -4.40 -14.86
N THR A 346 -20.10 -4.36 -14.05
CA THR A 346 -21.40 -5.01 -14.33
C THR A 346 -22.09 -4.45 -15.59
N ALA A 347 -21.84 -3.19 -15.94
CA ALA A 347 -22.38 -2.58 -17.16
C ALA A 347 -21.82 -3.29 -18.42
N LYS A 348 -20.50 -3.51 -18.47
CA LYS A 348 -19.78 -4.19 -19.58
C LYS A 348 -19.64 -5.71 -19.44
N ALA A 349 -19.97 -6.28 -18.28
CA ALA A 349 -19.69 -7.66 -17.90
C ALA A 349 -18.19 -8.03 -18.00
N SER A 350 -17.34 -7.19 -17.38
CA SER A 350 -15.89 -7.33 -17.44
C SER A 350 -15.19 -6.99 -16.12
N LEU A 351 -14.07 -7.63 -15.83
CA LEU A 351 -13.16 -7.25 -14.74
C LEU A 351 -12.16 -6.22 -15.25
N ILE A 352 -11.90 -5.18 -14.46
CA ILE A 352 -10.91 -4.15 -14.76
C ILE A 352 -9.77 -4.24 -13.75
N LEU A 353 -8.53 -4.40 -14.24
CA LEU A 353 -7.31 -4.35 -13.44
C LEU A 353 -6.72 -2.93 -13.50
N SER A 354 -6.56 -2.29 -12.35
CA SER A 354 -5.92 -0.98 -12.20
C SER A 354 -4.44 -1.14 -11.85
N VAL A 355 -3.56 -0.48 -12.61
CA VAL A 355 -2.11 -0.58 -12.51
C VAL A 355 -1.47 0.81 -12.48
N GLY A 356 -0.48 0.99 -11.61
CA GLY A 356 0.25 2.24 -11.47
C GLY A 356 -0.67 3.40 -11.13
N ILE A 357 -0.47 4.53 -11.81
CA ILE A 357 -1.13 5.81 -11.51
C ILE A 357 -2.47 6.01 -12.25
N SER A 358 -2.57 5.52 -13.48
CA SER A 358 -3.72 5.76 -14.38
C SER A 358 -4.03 4.61 -15.34
N THR A 359 -3.14 3.60 -15.45
CA THR A 359 -3.32 2.48 -16.37
C THR A 359 -4.45 1.57 -15.89
N ARG A 360 -5.39 1.25 -16.79
CA ARG A 360 -6.48 0.31 -16.51
C ARG A 360 -6.60 -0.64 -17.69
N TYR A 361 -6.78 -1.94 -17.40
CA TYR A 361 -6.91 -2.99 -18.39
C TYR A 361 -8.23 -3.73 -18.22
N THR A 362 -8.87 -4.12 -19.32
CA THR A 362 -9.95 -5.12 -19.31
C THR A 362 -9.30 -6.48 -19.09
N TYR A 363 -9.29 -6.93 -17.83
CA TYR A 363 -8.54 -8.11 -17.40
C TYR A 363 -9.20 -9.42 -17.85
N ALA A 364 -10.53 -9.48 -17.73
CA ALA A 364 -11.34 -10.60 -18.16
C ALA A 364 -12.76 -10.14 -18.53
N THR A 365 -13.51 -10.99 -19.22
CA THR A 365 -14.94 -10.80 -19.49
C THR A 365 -15.74 -12.03 -19.05
N TYR A 366 -17.02 -11.83 -18.74
CA TYR A 366 -17.98 -12.90 -18.46
C TYR A 366 -19.23 -12.74 -19.33
N LYS A 367 -19.95 -13.84 -19.54
CA LYS A 367 -21.23 -13.81 -20.25
C LYS A 367 -22.26 -13.11 -19.38
N LYS A 368 -22.78 -11.96 -19.82
CA LYS A 368 -23.77 -11.20 -19.04
C LYS A 368 -25.10 -11.96 -18.89
N THR A 369 -25.35 -12.51 -17.71
CA THR A 369 -26.66 -13.05 -17.29
C THR A 369 -27.12 -12.38 -15.98
N PRO A 370 -28.39 -12.51 -15.55
CA PRO A 370 -28.84 -11.99 -14.26
C PRO A 370 -28.06 -12.57 -13.07
N GLU A 371 -27.58 -13.81 -13.20
CA GLU A 371 -26.84 -14.54 -12.16
C GLU A 371 -25.41 -13.98 -12.04
N THR A 372 -24.65 -13.94 -13.14
CA THR A 372 -23.27 -13.40 -13.14
C THR A 372 -23.24 -11.91 -12.78
N THR A 373 -24.32 -11.17 -13.11
CA THR A 373 -24.43 -9.75 -12.75
C THR A 373 -24.59 -9.60 -11.24
N LYS A 374 -25.49 -10.38 -10.61
CA LYS A 374 -25.65 -10.40 -9.14
C LYS A 374 -24.38 -10.87 -8.41
N GLU A 375 -23.65 -11.82 -8.96
CA GLU A 375 -22.38 -12.30 -8.39
C GLU A 375 -21.32 -11.18 -8.37
N ALA A 376 -21.15 -10.48 -9.49
CA ALA A 376 -20.25 -9.32 -9.57
C ALA A 376 -20.70 -8.13 -8.67
N GLU A 377 -22.01 -7.89 -8.56
CA GLU A 377 -22.58 -6.90 -7.63
C GLU A 377 -22.33 -7.28 -6.17
N ALA A 378 -22.46 -8.55 -5.81
CA ALA A 378 -22.17 -9.07 -4.48
C ALA A 378 -20.67 -9.01 -4.14
N TRP A 379 -19.79 -9.25 -5.12
CA TRP A 379 -18.34 -9.13 -4.93
C TRP A 379 -17.89 -7.69 -4.66
N GLU A 380 -18.38 -6.70 -5.43
CA GLU A 380 -18.12 -5.28 -5.14
C GLU A 380 -18.76 -4.83 -3.82
N ALA A 381 -19.95 -5.34 -3.47
CA ALA A 381 -20.57 -5.06 -2.18
C ALA A 381 -19.75 -5.60 -1.00
N ALA A 382 -19.22 -6.82 -1.10
CA ALA A 382 -18.32 -7.40 -0.11
C ALA A 382 -16.99 -6.62 0.00
N LYS A 383 -16.40 -6.23 -1.15
CA LYS A 383 -15.17 -5.44 -1.21
C LYS A 383 -15.36 -4.08 -0.54
N LYS A 384 -16.49 -3.42 -0.80
CA LYS A 384 -16.86 -2.16 -0.14
C LYS A 384 -17.11 -2.34 1.37
N ALA A 385 -17.71 -3.45 1.80
CA ALA A 385 -17.89 -3.76 3.21
C ALA A 385 -16.55 -3.97 3.95
N CYS A 386 -15.54 -4.52 3.25
CA CYS A 386 -14.16 -4.66 3.74
C CYS A 386 -13.31 -3.40 3.54
N GLY A 387 -13.91 -2.20 3.45
CA GLY A 387 -13.17 -0.93 3.29
C GLY A 387 -12.43 -0.75 1.96
N GLY A 388 -12.71 -1.58 0.96
CA GLY A 388 -11.94 -1.67 -0.29
C GLY A 388 -10.84 -2.74 -0.27
N LEU A 389 -10.66 -3.47 0.83
CA LEU A 389 -9.70 -4.57 0.92
C LEU A 389 -10.17 -5.76 0.08
N HIS A 390 -9.26 -6.29 -0.74
CA HIS A 390 -9.48 -7.44 -1.61
C HIS A 390 -8.13 -8.08 -1.99
N PHE A 391 -8.14 -9.26 -2.62
CA PHE A 391 -6.91 -9.90 -3.09
C PHE A 391 -6.97 -10.39 -4.54
N LEU A 392 -5.78 -10.58 -5.12
CA LEU A 392 -5.56 -11.32 -6.37
C LEU A 392 -4.70 -12.55 -6.06
N ALA A 393 -5.21 -13.74 -6.37
CA ALA A 393 -4.49 -15.01 -6.25
C ALA A 393 -4.23 -15.60 -7.64
N ILE A 394 -3.00 -16.02 -7.92
CA ILE A 394 -2.58 -16.66 -9.16
C ILE A 394 -2.03 -18.05 -8.85
N GLN A 395 -2.61 -19.08 -9.46
CA GLN A 395 -2.40 -20.49 -9.14
C GLN A 395 -2.43 -21.37 -10.41
N GLU A 396 -2.01 -22.63 -10.30
CA GLU A 396 -1.96 -23.55 -11.47
C GLU A 396 -3.35 -24.08 -11.85
N ASP A 397 -4.18 -24.40 -10.86
CA ASP A 397 -5.61 -24.74 -11.00
C ASP A 397 -6.45 -23.95 -9.97
N LEU A 398 -7.76 -23.85 -10.15
CA LEU A 398 -8.66 -23.17 -9.20
C LEU A 398 -8.90 -23.99 -7.92
N GLU A 399 -8.78 -25.32 -8.01
CA GLU A 399 -8.94 -26.25 -6.88
C GLU A 399 -7.61 -26.49 -6.12
N SER A 400 -6.64 -25.57 -6.20
CA SER A 400 -5.34 -25.68 -5.53
C SER A 400 -5.36 -25.06 -4.13
N ASP A 401 -4.67 -25.71 -3.18
CA ASP A 401 -4.38 -25.14 -1.84
C ASP A 401 -3.16 -24.20 -1.87
N ASP A 402 -2.46 -24.04 -3.00
CA ASP A 402 -1.17 -23.34 -3.12
C ASP A 402 -1.19 -22.18 -4.16
N CYS A 403 -1.05 -20.94 -3.67
CA CYS A 403 -0.87 -19.76 -4.52
C CYS A 403 0.57 -19.65 -5.04
N VAL A 404 0.72 -19.43 -6.36
CA VAL A 404 2.01 -19.14 -7.02
C VAL A 404 2.33 -17.63 -6.99
N GLY A 405 1.31 -16.80 -6.83
CA GLY A 405 1.47 -15.42 -6.38
C GLY A 405 0.20 -14.85 -5.75
N PHE A 406 0.36 -13.91 -4.82
CA PHE A 406 -0.71 -13.34 -4.01
C PHE A 406 -0.51 -11.83 -3.77
N TRP A 407 -1.48 -11.00 -4.15
CA TRP A 407 -1.43 -9.56 -3.91
C TRP A 407 -2.58 -9.15 -3.00
N LEU A 408 -2.26 -8.58 -1.84
CA LEU A 408 -3.21 -7.87 -1.00
C LEU A 408 -3.35 -6.42 -1.53
N LEU A 409 -4.60 -6.00 -1.75
CA LEU A 409 -4.98 -4.78 -2.46
C LEU A 409 -6.00 -3.97 -1.65
N LEU A 410 -5.83 -2.65 -1.59
CA LEU A 410 -6.74 -1.74 -0.89
C LEU A 410 -7.18 -0.61 -1.85
N ASP A 411 -8.44 -0.64 -2.26
CA ASP A 411 -9.02 0.30 -3.24
C ASP A 411 -9.61 1.54 -2.54
N LEU A 412 -8.74 2.39 -1.99
CA LEU A 412 -9.13 3.61 -1.28
C LEU A 412 -9.81 4.65 -2.21
N PRO A 413 -10.72 5.49 -1.68
CA PRO A 413 -11.19 6.68 -2.39
C PRO A 413 -10.03 7.67 -2.64
N PRO A 414 -10.16 8.58 -3.63
CA PRO A 414 -9.26 9.73 -3.75
C PRO A 414 -9.29 10.59 -2.47
N PRO A 415 -8.15 11.11 -2.00
CA PRO A 415 -8.09 11.93 -0.80
C PRO A 415 -8.76 13.30 -1.04
N PRO A 416 -9.18 14.02 0.02
CA PRO A 416 -9.89 15.30 -0.07
C PRO A 416 -9.04 16.49 -0.54
N VAL A 417 -7.76 16.29 -0.90
CA VAL A 417 -6.77 17.33 -1.26
C VAL A 417 -6.05 17.03 -2.58
#